data_AF-A0A0M3RBV0-F1
#
_entry.id   AF-A0A0M3RBV0-F1
#
_cell.length_a   1.000
_cell.length_b   1.000
_cell.length_c   1.000
_cell.angle_alpha   90.00
_cell.angle_beta   90.00
_cell.angle_gamma   90.00
#
_symmetry.space_group_name_H-M   'P 1'
#
loop_
_entity.id
_entity.type
_entity.pdbx_description
1 polymer ?
#
loop_
_entity_poly.entity_id
_entity_poly.type
_entity_poly.pdbx_seq_one_letter_code
_entity_poly.pdbx_strand_id
1 'polypeptide(L)'
;MPPILSPQEQAEKTAEIENFLYGDRGILKQVDDELVKKGYEFQTLVMTNSVDDVHVKYVLNNKDATESEQEKVKSTFFEIVKKNNLDSNAFKLKVGDINDGPDW
;
A
#
# COMPACT_ATOMS: atom_id res chain seq x y z
N MET A 1 -28.38 -7.40 -10.76
CA MET A 1 -27.15 -7.19 -11.54
C MET A 1 -26.42 -6.02 -10.93
N PRO A 2 -25.13 -6.13 -10.56
CA PRO A 2 -24.33 -4.95 -10.27
C PRO A 2 -24.29 -4.08 -11.54
N PRO A 3 -24.29 -2.74 -11.42
CA PRO A 3 -24.25 -1.86 -12.57
C PRO A 3 -22.95 -2.09 -13.36
N ILE A 4 -23.09 -2.30 -14.67
CA ILE A 4 -21.96 -2.37 -15.60
C ILE A 4 -21.52 -0.93 -15.84
N LEU A 5 -20.36 -0.55 -15.31
CA LEU A 5 -19.76 0.75 -15.59
C LEU A 5 -19.49 0.87 -17.09
N SER A 6 -19.68 2.07 -17.64
CA SER A 6 -19.20 2.38 -18.97
C SER A 6 -17.66 2.34 -19.00
N PRO A 7 -17.05 2.12 -20.18
CA PRO A 7 -15.59 2.15 -20.30
C PRO A 7 -14.95 3.46 -19.82
N GLN A 8 -15.66 4.58 -19.93
CA GLN A 8 -15.19 5.89 -19.44
C GLN A 8 -15.17 5.95 -17.92
N GLU A 9 -16.26 5.55 -17.26
CA GLU A 9 -16.33 5.50 -15.79
C GLU A 9 -15.30 4.52 -15.20
N GLN A 10 -15.02 3.42 -15.91
CA GLN A 10 -13.99 2.47 -15.51
C GLN A 10 -12.59 3.10 -15.59
N ALA A 11 -12.28 3.81 -16.68
CA ALA A 11 -11.01 4.50 -16.84
C ALA A 11 -10.80 5.61 -15.80
N GLU A 12 -11.85 6.39 -15.50
CA GLU A 12 -11.80 7.44 -14.46
C GLU A 12 -11.52 6.86 -13.08
N LYS A 13 -12.19 5.76 -12.71
CA LYS A 13 -11.93 5.08 -11.43
C LYS A 13 -10.52 4.50 -11.35
N THR A 14 -10.02 3.90 -12.42
CA THR A 14 -8.64 3.41 -12.45
C THR A 14 -7.65 4.55 -12.28
N ALA A 15 -7.85 5.68 -12.98
CA ALA A 15 -6.98 6.85 -12.86
C ALA A 15 -7.04 7.49 -11.45
N GLU A 16 -8.21 7.50 -10.81
CA GLU A 16 -8.37 7.93 -9.42
C GLU A 16 -7.53 7.07 -8.47
N ILE A 17 -7.65 5.74 -8.58
CA ILE A 17 -6.91 4.78 -7.76
C ILE A 17 -5.40 4.88 -8.00
N GLU A 18 -4.97 4.96 -9.26
CA GLU A 18 -3.55 5.09 -9.61
C GLU A 18 -2.95 6.38 -9.03
N ASN A 19 -3.65 7.50 -9.15
CA ASN A 19 -3.19 8.77 -8.58
C ASN A 19 -3.18 8.75 -7.04
N PHE A 20 -4.18 8.11 -6.41
CA PHE A 20 -4.27 7.95 -4.96
C PHE A 20 -3.10 7.14 -4.39
N LEU A 21 -2.68 6.09 -5.10
CA LEU A 21 -1.59 5.21 -4.66
C LEU A 21 -0.20 5.73 -5.05
N TYR A 22 -0.04 6.16 -6.31
CA TYR A 22 1.28 6.38 -6.93
C TYR A 22 1.48 7.76 -7.56
N GLY A 23 0.48 8.64 -7.55
CA GLY A 23 0.66 10.02 -8.02
C GLY A 23 1.70 10.78 -7.20
N ASP A 24 1.94 12.05 -7.51
CA ASP A 24 2.95 12.87 -6.81
C ASP A 24 2.73 12.95 -5.28
N ARG A 25 1.47 12.84 -4.85
CA ARG A 25 1.06 12.75 -3.44
C ARG A 25 0.51 11.38 -3.07
N GLY A 26 0.76 10.38 -3.90
CA GLY A 26 0.31 9.01 -3.71
C GLY A 26 0.84 8.42 -2.42
N ILE A 27 -0.01 7.66 -1.71
CA ILE A 27 0.32 7.16 -0.38
C ILE A 27 1.48 6.17 -0.42
N LEU A 28 1.46 5.24 -1.38
CA LEU A 28 2.53 4.24 -1.49
C LEU A 28 3.84 4.89 -1.87
N LYS A 29 3.82 5.87 -2.79
CA LYS A 29 5.02 6.63 -3.11
C LYS A 29 5.64 7.28 -1.86
N GLN A 30 4.83 7.93 -1.02
CA GLN A 30 5.31 8.57 0.20
C GLN A 30 5.89 7.56 1.20
N VAL A 31 5.25 6.39 1.35
CA VAL A 31 5.73 5.33 2.24
C VAL A 31 7.02 4.73 1.71
N ASP A 32 7.07 4.40 0.43
CA ASP A 32 8.22 3.81 -0.23
C ASP A 32 9.46 4.71 -0.09
N ASP A 33 9.31 6.01 -0.36
CA ASP A 33 10.37 7.00 -0.19
C ASP A 33 10.91 7.04 1.26
N GLU A 34 10.03 6.88 2.25
CA GLU A 34 10.41 6.90 3.67
C GLU A 34 11.08 5.59 4.12
N LEU A 35 10.61 4.44 3.63
CA LEU A 35 11.24 3.15 3.89
C LEU A 35 12.62 3.06 3.26
N VAL A 36 12.80 3.56 2.04
CA VAL A 36 14.11 3.63 1.38
C VAL A 36 15.09 4.48 2.18
N LYS A 37 14.67 5.66 2.68
CA LYS A 37 15.52 6.51 3.56
C LYS A 37 15.94 5.80 4.85
N LYS A 38 15.10 4.89 5.36
CA LYS A 38 15.37 4.06 6.54
C LYS A 38 16.21 2.81 6.22
N GLY A 39 16.63 2.62 4.97
CA GLY A 39 17.53 1.55 4.55
C GLY A 39 16.83 0.21 4.26
N TYR A 40 15.53 0.22 3.98
CA TYR A 40 14.81 -0.98 3.55
C TYR A 40 14.94 -1.18 2.04
N GLU A 41 15.14 -2.42 1.63
CA GLU A 41 14.95 -2.89 0.26
C GLU A 41 13.77 -3.84 0.25
N PHE A 42 12.80 -3.61 -0.62
CA PHE A 42 11.53 -4.33 -0.57
C PHE A 42 10.85 -4.40 -1.95
N GLN A 43 9.83 -5.26 -2.03
CA GLN A 43 8.81 -5.23 -3.07
C GLN A 43 7.46 -4.84 -2.47
N THR A 44 6.67 -4.07 -3.20
CA THR A 44 5.32 -3.68 -2.79
C THR A 44 4.30 -4.40 -3.68
N LEU A 45 3.43 -5.21 -3.09
CA LEU A 45 2.28 -5.81 -3.76
C LEU A 45 1.02 -5.08 -3.33
N VAL A 46 0.17 -4.75 -4.30
CA VAL A 46 -1.05 -3.98 -4.04
C VAL A 46 -2.22 -4.63 -4.75
N MET A 47 -3.30 -4.79 -4.02
CA MET A 47 -4.61 -5.14 -4.56
C MET A 47 -5.61 -4.12 -4.03
N THR A 48 -6.47 -3.60 -4.90
CA THR A 48 -7.43 -2.57 -4.53
C THR A 48 -8.70 -2.73 -5.37
N ASN A 49 -9.84 -2.62 -4.70
CA ASN A 49 -11.16 -2.54 -5.34
C ASN A 49 -11.64 -1.08 -5.43
N SER A 50 -11.22 -0.25 -4.48
CA SER A 50 -11.47 1.18 -4.38
C SER A 50 -10.43 1.83 -3.44
N VAL A 51 -10.48 3.16 -3.32
CA VAL A 51 -9.66 3.91 -2.35
C VAL A 51 -9.98 3.58 -0.88
N ASP A 52 -11.13 2.95 -0.62
CA ASP A 52 -11.59 2.55 0.72
C ASP A 52 -11.32 1.06 1.03
N ASP A 53 -10.77 0.29 0.08
CA ASP A 53 -10.39 -1.12 0.27
C ASP A 53 -9.09 -1.40 -0.49
N VAL A 54 -7.98 -1.16 0.21
CA VAL A 54 -6.61 -1.26 -0.29
C VAL A 54 -5.84 -2.28 0.54
N HIS A 55 -5.37 -3.32 -0.12
CA HIS A 55 -4.52 -4.35 0.45
C HIS A 55 -3.08 -4.12 0.00
N VAL A 56 -2.17 -4.03 0.96
CA VAL A 56 -0.75 -3.78 0.69
C VAL A 56 0.09 -4.84 1.40
N LYS A 57 1.02 -5.45 0.67
CA LYS A 57 2.06 -6.31 1.24
C LYS A 57 3.44 -5.73 0.89
N TYR A 58 4.24 -5.45 1.92
CA TYR A 58 5.67 -5.21 1.77
C TYR A 58 6.42 -6.51 1.97
N VAL A 59 7.24 -6.88 1.00
CA VAL A 59 8.14 -8.03 1.06
C VAL A 59 9.56 -7.51 1.24
N LEU A 60 10.15 -7.72 2.41
CA LEU A 60 11.49 -7.25 2.74
C LEU A 60 12.55 -8.16 2.10
N ASN A 61 13.49 -7.56 1.37
CA ASN A 61 14.53 -8.29 0.63
C ASN A 61 15.88 -8.30 1.35
N ASN A 62 16.18 -7.28 2.14
CA ASN A 62 17.46 -7.11 2.82
C ASN A 62 17.41 -7.34 4.33
N LYS A 63 16.24 -7.70 4.87
CA LYS A 63 15.95 -7.87 6.30
C LYS A 63 14.91 -8.97 6.48
N ASP A 64 15.04 -9.74 7.56
CA ASP A 64 14.00 -10.65 8.00
C ASP A 64 12.80 -9.86 8.54
N ALA A 65 11.58 -10.31 8.23
CA ALA A 65 10.34 -9.69 8.70
C ALA A 65 10.03 -10.06 10.16
N THR A 66 11.00 -9.85 11.05
CA THR A 66 10.81 -9.98 12.50
C THR A 66 9.68 -9.06 12.99
N GLU A 67 9.05 -9.37 14.12
CA GLU A 67 7.98 -8.55 14.70
C GLU A 67 8.38 -7.07 14.80
N SER A 68 9.62 -6.78 15.23
CA SER A 68 10.12 -5.41 15.33
C SER A 68 10.23 -4.70 13.98
N GLU A 69 10.70 -5.38 12.93
CA GLU A 69 10.77 -4.77 11.59
C GLU A 69 9.37 -4.59 10.99
N GLN A 70 8.45 -5.55 11.20
CA GLN A 70 7.06 -5.40 10.78
C GLN A 70 6.39 -4.19 11.46
N GLU A 71 6.59 -4.01 12.76
CA GLU A 71 6.05 -2.85 13.50
C GLU A 71 6.59 -1.53 12.98
N LYS A 72 7.89 -1.44 12.65
CA LYS A 72 8.48 -0.21 12.10
C LYS A 72 7.90 0.15 10.73
N VAL A 73 7.71 -0.84 9.87
CA VAL A 73 7.08 -0.65 8.55
C VAL A 73 5.62 -0.25 8.71
N LYS A 74 4.86 -0.95 9.56
CA LYS A 74 3.45 -0.62 9.87
C LYS A 74 3.30 0.79 10.45
N SER A 75 4.16 1.18 11.40
CA SER A 75 4.16 2.55 11.97
C SER A 75 4.39 3.59 10.89
N THR A 76 5.43 3.39 10.05
CA THR A 76 5.75 4.32 8.96
C THR A 76 4.56 4.48 8.00
N PHE A 77 3.91 3.37 7.64
CA PHE A 77 2.73 3.38 6.79
C PHE A 77 1.57 4.18 7.40
N PHE A 78 1.17 3.84 8.62
CA PHE A 78 0.00 4.48 9.25
C PHE A 78 0.27 5.93 9.70
N GLU A 79 1.51 6.30 9.99
CA GLU A 79 1.91 7.70 10.17
C GLU A 79 1.63 8.54 8.91
N ILE A 80 1.95 8.00 7.73
CA ILE A 80 1.71 8.68 6.45
C ILE A 80 0.23 8.72 6.11
N VAL A 81 -0.52 7.63 6.34
CA VAL A 81 -1.99 7.60 6.20
C VAL A 81 -2.62 8.69 7.06
N LYS A 82 -2.24 8.77 8.34
CA LYS A 82 -2.73 9.79 9.27
C LYS A 82 -2.33 11.21 8.84
N LYS A 83 -1.09 11.41 8.40
CA LYS A 83 -0.59 12.70 7.92
C LYS A 83 -1.38 13.22 6.71
N ASN A 84 -1.86 12.32 5.86
CA ASN A 84 -2.68 12.65 4.70
C ASN A 84 -4.19 12.70 5.03
N ASN A 85 -4.58 12.56 6.31
CA ASN A 85 -5.96 12.58 6.78
C ASN A 85 -6.85 11.51 6.11
N LEU A 86 -6.30 10.32 5.91
CA LEU A 86 -7.00 9.17 5.33
C LEU A 86 -7.54 8.24 6.41
N ASP A 87 -8.61 7.50 6.07
CA ASP A 87 -9.13 6.46 6.96
C ASP A 87 -8.14 5.28 7.01
N SER A 88 -7.68 4.97 8.22
CA SER A 88 -6.78 3.84 8.44
C SER A 88 -7.46 2.49 8.19
N ASN A 89 -8.79 2.43 8.32
CA ASN A 89 -9.55 1.20 8.08
C ASN A 89 -9.66 0.83 6.60
N ALA A 90 -9.37 1.77 5.70
CA ALA A 90 -9.29 1.51 4.27
C ALA A 90 -8.10 0.61 3.89
N PHE A 91 -7.13 0.45 4.79
CA PHE A 91 -5.87 -0.23 4.50
C PHE A 91 -5.72 -1.52 5.29
N LYS A 92 -5.48 -2.62 4.57
CA LYS A 92 -5.03 -3.89 5.14
C LYS A 92 -3.56 -4.09 4.79
N LEU A 93 -2.70 -3.98 5.81
CA LEU A 93 -1.25 -4.00 5.64
C LEU A 93 -0.63 -5.29 6.17
N LYS A 94 0.17 -5.95 5.32
CA LYS A 94 1.04 -7.07 5.68
C LYS A 94 2.50 -6.72 5.40
N VAL A 95 3.39 -7.31 6.19
CA VAL A 95 4.84 -7.19 6.03
C VAL A 95 5.40 -8.59 6.21
N GLY A 96 6.11 -9.09 5.20
CA GLY A 96 6.72 -10.41 5.19
C GLY A 96 8.09 -10.36 4.55
N ASP A 97 8.78 -11.49 4.47
CA ASP A 97 10.04 -11.63 3.74
C ASP A 97 9.86 -12.49 2.47
N ILE A 98 10.94 -12.71 1.71
CA ILE A 98 10.92 -13.46 0.45
C ILE A 98 10.41 -14.92 0.60
N ASN A 99 10.43 -15.48 1.81
CA ASN A 99 9.92 -16.81 2.10
C ASN A 99 8.42 -16.81 2.46
N ASP A 100 7.82 -15.65 2.72
CA ASP A 100 6.37 -15.52 2.91
C ASP A 100 5.67 -15.51 1.55
N GLY A 101 5.07 -16.64 1.21
CA GLY A 101 4.18 -16.81 0.05
C GLY A 101 2.99 -15.83 0.04
N PRO A 102 2.13 -15.84 -0.99
CA PRO A 102 1.02 -14.90 -1.07
C PRO A 102 -0.01 -15.17 0.05
N ASP A 103 -0.13 -14.24 0.99
CA ASP A 103 -1.09 -14.31 2.10
C ASP A 103 -2.35 -13.46 1.84
N TRP A 104 -2.89 -13.43 0.62
CA TRP A 104 -4.24 -12.86 0.47
C TRP A 104 -5.28 -13.82 1.05
#